data_AF-A0A2V8K993-F1
#
_entry.id   AF-A0A2V8K993-F1
#
_cell.length_a   1.000
_cell.length_b   1.000
_cell.length_c   1.000
_cell.angle_alpha   90.00
_cell.angle_beta   90.00
_cell.angle_gamma   90.00
#
_symmetry.space_group_name_H-M   'P 1'
#
loop_
_entity.id
_entity.type
_entity.pdbx_description
1 polymer ?
#
loop_
_entity_poly.entity_id
_entity_poly.type
_entity_poly.pdbx_seq_one_letter_code
_entity_poly.pdbx_strand_id
1 'polypeptide(L)' 'ETIAKDVMSILHYGEESVSVAIEEVRSQDWAQEVYKPDIQQKWDKLYKKPGYTM' A
#
# COMPACT_ATOMS: atom_id res chain seq x y z
N GLU A 1 -11.23 11.02 1.38
CA GLU A 1 -10.21 11.96 0.86
C GLU A 1 -8.96 12.14 1.72
N THR A 2 -9.00 11.94 3.05
CA THR A 2 -7.88 12.26 3.95
C THR A 2 -6.53 11.67 3.50
N ILE A 3 -6.50 10.40 3.09
CA ILE A 3 -5.26 9.76 2.61
C ILE A 3 -4.61 10.54 1.46
N ALA A 4 -5.39 10.96 0.45
CA ALA A 4 -4.87 11.72 -0.68
C ALA A 4 -4.34 13.10 -0.23
N LYS A 5 -5.05 13.76 0.69
CA LYS A 5 -4.64 15.06 1.26
C LYS A 5 -3.33 14.95 2.05
N ASP A 6 -3.19 13.91 2.86
CA ASP A 6 -1.98 13.68 3.65
C ASP A 6 -0.78 13.38 2.75
N VAL A 7 -0.95 12.56 1.70
CA VAL A 7 0.11 12.30 0.71
C VAL A 7 0.56 13.59 0.03
N MET A 8 -0.38 14.41 -0.45
CA MET A 8 -0.08 15.71 -1.06
C MET A 8 0.66 16.64 -0.10
N SER A 9 0.24 16.69 1.18
CA SER A 9 0.86 17.56 2.17
C SER A 9 2.27 17.12 2.58
N ILE A 10 2.50 15.81 2.73
CA ILE A 10 3.79 15.27 3.20
C ILE A 10 4.83 15.28 2.08
N LEU A 11 4.42 14.97 0.85
CA LEU A 11 5.31 14.87 -0.31
C LEU A 11 5.32 16.14 -1.18
N HIS A 12 4.51 17.14 -0.84
CA HIS A 12 4.35 18.40 -1.55
C HIS A 12 3.92 18.24 -3.03
N TYR A 13 2.94 17.37 -3.28
CA TYR A 13 2.38 17.12 -4.61
C TYR A 13 1.07 17.87 -4.85
N GLY A 14 0.82 18.23 -6.11
CA GLY A 14 -0.45 18.80 -6.58
C GLY A 14 -1.56 17.76 -6.72
N GLU A 15 -2.81 18.22 -6.75
CA GLU A 15 -4.01 17.38 -6.83
C GLU A 15 -4.04 16.52 -8.09
N GLU A 16 -3.54 17.05 -9.20
CA GLU A 16 -3.44 16.36 -10.48
C GLU A 16 -2.47 15.17 -10.48
N SER A 17 -1.59 15.09 -9.48
CA SER A 17 -0.52 14.10 -9.40
C SER A 17 -0.86 12.88 -8.54
N VAL A 18 -1.97 12.91 -7.78
CA VAL A 18 -2.30 11.85 -6.82
C VAL A 18 -3.68 11.25 -7.13
N SER A 19 -3.74 9.93 -7.23
CA SER A 19 -4.99 9.17 -7.37
C SER A 19 -4.96 7.98 -6.42
N VAL A 20 -6.11 7.65 -5.81
CA VAL A 20 -6.21 6.59 -4.80
C VAL A 20 -7.35 5.64 -5.18
N ALA A 21 -7.03 4.35 -5.26
CA ALA A 21 -8.00 3.26 -5.33
C ALA A 21 -7.96 2.46 -4.01
N ILE A 22 -9.10 1.90 -3.61
CA ILE A 22 -9.21 1.00 -2.47
C ILE A 22 -9.80 -0.31 -3.00
N GLU A 23 -9.06 -1.40 -2.82
CA GLU A 23 -9.44 -2.74 -3.28
C GLU A 23 -9.66 -3.65 -2.06
N GLU A 24 -10.82 -4.27 -1.98
CA GLU A 24 -11.17 -5.18 -0.90
C GLU A 24 -10.73 -6.60 -1.24
N VAL A 25 -9.88 -7.19 -0.38
CA VAL A 25 -9.40 -8.57 -0.51
C VAL A 25 -9.92 -9.39 0.65
N ARG A 26 -10.51 -10.56 0.36
CA ARG A 26 -10.97 -11.47 1.41
C ARG A 26 -9.77 -12.05 2.15
N SER A 27 -9.88 -12.22 3.47
CA SER A 27 -8.78 -12.70 4.31
C SER A 27 -8.19 -14.05 3.85
N GLN A 28 -9.00 -14.94 3.29
CA GLN A 28 -8.56 -16.23 2.76
C GLN A 28 -7.68 -16.11 1.50
N ASP A 29 -7.85 -15.04 0.72
CA ASP A 29 -7.15 -14.80 -0.54
C ASP A 29 -5.87 -13.96 -0.31
N TRP A 30 -5.74 -13.32 0.86
CA TRP A 30 -4.66 -12.40 1.23
C TRP A 30 -3.24 -12.93 0.96
N ALA A 31 -3.00 -14.20 1.26
CA ALA A 31 -1.67 -14.80 1.10
C ALA A 31 -1.23 -14.80 -0.37
N GLN A 32 -2.15 -15.09 -1.30
CA GLN A 32 -1.84 -15.19 -2.72
C GLN A 32 -1.95 -13.84 -3.43
N GLU A 33 -2.94 -13.04 -3.07
CA GLU A 33 -3.22 -11.77 -3.76
C GLU A 33 -2.36 -10.61 -3.26
N VAL A 34 -1.93 -10.61 -2.00
CA VAL A 34 -1.20 -9.46 -1.42
C VAL A 34 0.14 -9.87 -0.81
N TYR A 35 0.16 -10.79 0.16
CA TYR A 35 1.38 -11.03 0.94
C TYR A 35 2.53 -11.53 0.07
N LYS A 36 2.33 -12.53 -0.78
CA LYS A 36 3.39 -13.02 -1.65
C LYS A 36 3.84 -11.99 -2.70
N PRO A 37 2.95 -11.45 -3.57
CA PRO A 37 3.38 -10.59 -4.67
C PRO A 37 3.81 -9.18 -4.24
N ASP A 38 3.13 -8.59 -3.25
CA ASP A 38 3.33 -7.17 -2.91
C ASP A 38 4.17 -6.93 -1.67
N ILE A 39 4.25 -7.91 -0.76
CA ILE A 39 5.04 -7.79 0.47
C ILE A 39 6.33 -8.60 0.36
N GLN A 40 6.22 -9.93 0.24
CA GLN A 40 7.37 -10.83 0.31
C GLN A 40 8.32 -10.63 -0.87
N GLN A 41 7.81 -10.56 -2.10
CA GLN A 41 8.63 -10.34 -3.30
C GLN A 41 9.25 -8.94 -3.38
N LYS A 42 8.71 -7.97 -2.64
CA LYS A 42 9.16 -6.57 -2.64
C LYS A 42 9.80 -6.15 -1.31
N TRP A 43 10.19 -7.12 -0.48
CA TRP A 43 10.61 -6.90 0.91
C TRP A 43 11.66 -5.80 1.10
N ASP A 44 12.64 -5.75 0.19
CA ASP A 44 13.73 -4.77 0.22
C ASP A 44 13.29 -3.35 -0.12
N LYS A 45 12.17 -3.19 -0.83
CA LYS A 45 11.58 -1.89 -1.22
C LYS A 45 10.59 -1.36 -0.17
N LEU A 46 10.21 -2.17 0.81
CA LEU A 46 9.28 -1.77 1.86
C LEU A 46 9.96 -0.85 2.88
N TYR A 47 9.56 0.42 2.89
CA TYR A 47 9.91 1.39 3.94
C TYR A 47 9.25 1.04 5.29
N LYS A 48 8.05 0.45 5.25
CA LYS A 48 7.34 -0.10 6.42
C LYS A 48 7.10 -1.60 6.21
N LYS A 49 7.83 -2.43 6.93
CA LYS A 49 7.70 -3.89 6.89
C LYS A 49 6.61 -4.36 7.85
N PRO A 50 5.86 -5.44 7.54
CA PRO A 50 4.92 -6.03 8.48
C PRO A 50 5.67 -6.64 9.68
N GLY A 51 5.02 -6.63 10.84
CA GLY A 51 5.52 -7.29 12.06
C GLY A 51 5.21 -8.78 12.13
N TYR A 52 4.75 -9.37 11.04
CA TYR A 52 4.40 -10.79 10.92
C TYR A 52 4.99 -11.38 9.65
N THR A 53 5.18 -12.68 9.66
CA THR A 53 5.46 -13.50 8.49
C THR A 53 4.36 -14.52 8.31
N MET A 54 4.03 -14.83 7.05
CA MET A 54 3.17 -15.96 6.68
C MET A 54 4.01 -17.15 6.23
#